data_AF-A0A1E7IP32-F1
#
_entry.id   AF-A0A1E7IP32-F1
#
_cell.length_a   1.000
_cell.length_b   1.000
_cell.length_c   1.000
_cell.angle_alpha   90.00
_cell.angle_beta   90.00
_cell.angle_gamma   90.00
#
_symmetry.space_group_name_H-M   'P 1'
#
loop_
_entity.id
_entity.type
_entity.pdbx_description
1 polymer ?
#
loop_
_entity_poly.entity_id
_entity_poly.type
_entity_poly.pdbx_seq_one_letter_code
_entity_poly.pdbx_strand_id
1 'polypeptide(L)' 'METPRTKYYHDPEYHQLVDTMIGCIHKCHYTPSELREAALLASILYEEQQLPKRVLIPPNVESAINTLSEWTDAEEKKP' A
#
# COMPACT_ATOMS: atom_id res chain seq x y z
N MET A 1 0.07 -7.50 -24.53
CA MET A 1 0.36 -6.71 -23.31
C MET A 1 1.14 -5.50 -23.76
N GLU A 2 0.62 -4.29 -23.57
CA GLU A 2 1.36 -3.08 -23.91
C GLU A 2 2.54 -2.94 -22.96
N THR A 3 3.72 -2.64 -23.50
CA THR A 3 4.90 -2.43 -22.66
C THR A 3 4.81 -1.05 -21.99
N PRO A 4 5.42 -0.83 -20.82
CA PRO A 4 5.49 0.50 -20.20
C PRO A 4 6.07 1.56 -21.16
N ARG A 5 7.04 1.15 -22.00
CA ARG A 5 7.61 2.01 -23.03
C ARG A 5 6.59 2.35 -24.12
N THR A 6 5.78 1.41 -24.55
CA THR A 6 4.67 1.68 -25.49
C THR A 6 3.67 2.66 -24.87
N LYS A 7 3.29 2.45 -23.61
CA LYS A 7 2.36 3.33 -22.89
C LYS A 7 2.89 4.77 -22.82
N TYR A 8 4.18 4.96 -22.50
CA TYR A 8 4.82 6.27 -22.48
C TYR A 8 4.71 7.07 -23.80
N TYR A 9 4.66 6.40 -24.95
CA TYR A 9 4.55 7.08 -26.24
C TYR A 9 3.11 7.36 -26.69
N HIS A 10 2.12 6.65 -26.14
CA HIS A 10 0.74 6.71 -26.63
C HIS A 10 -0.26 7.27 -25.61
N ASP A 11 0.07 7.31 -24.32
CA ASP A 11 -0.76 7.82 -23.24
C ASP A 11 -0.18 9.16 -22.72
N PRO A 12 -0.80 10.32 -23.02
CA PRO A 12 -0.32 11.62 -22.61
C PRO A 12 -0.24 11.82 -21.09
N GLU A 13 -1.15 11.22 -20.32
CA GLU A 13 -1.17 11.35 -18.86
C GLU A 13 0.00 10.56 -18.26
N TYR A 14 0.21 9.34 -18.76
CA TYR A 14 1.35 8.53 -18.35
C TYR A 14 2.69 9.15 -18.76
N HIS A 15 2.75 9.77 -19.95
CA HIS A 15 3.90 10.52 -20.42
C HIS A 15 4.24 11.67 -19.46
N GLN A 16 3.26 12.50 -19.13
CA GLN A 16 3.44 13.63 -18.22
C GLN A 16 3.89 13.19 -16.82
N LEU A 17 3.36 12.07 -16.32
CA LEU A 17 3.79 11.50 -15.04
C LEU A 17 5.27 11.12 -15.07
N VAL A 18 5.70 10.37 -16.09
CA VAL A 18 7.10 9.95 -16.24
C VAL A 18 8.03 11.15 -16.40
N ASP A 19 7.64 12.16 -17.18
CA ASP A 19 8.43 13.37 -17.36
C ASP A 19 8.54 14.19 -16.07
N THR A 20 7.48 14.24 -15.27
CA THR A 20 7.51 14.87 -13.93
C THR A 20 8.51 14.14 -13.03
N MET A 21 8.48 12.81 -13.02
CA MET A 21 9.41 11.97 -12.27
C MET A 21 10.86 12.20 -12.70
N ILE A 22 11.13 12.27 -14.00
CA ILE A 22 12.46 12.60 -14.54
C ILE A 22 12.88 14.01 -14.13
N GLY A 23 11.97 14.98 -14.21
CA GLY A 23 12.21 16.36 -13.78
C GLY A 23 12.60 16.48 -12.30
N CYS A 24 11.99 15.69 -11.42
CA CYS A 24 12.33 15.61 -10.01
C CYS A 24 13.77 15.13 -9.77
N ILE A 25 14.26 14.20 -10.59
CA ILE A 25 15.64 13.70 -10.54
C ILE A 25 16.60 14.77 -11.06
N HIS A 26 16.30 15.39 -12.21
CA HIS A 26 17.17 16.39 -12.83
C HIS A 26 17.34 17.66 -11.99
N LYS A 27 16.32 18.05 -11.22
CA LYS A 27 16.39 19.21 -10.31
C LYS A 27 17.19 18.94 -9.03
N CYS A 28 17.88 17.79 -8.94
CA CYS A 28 18.65 17.35 -7.77
C CYS A 28 17.83 17.30 -6.47
N HIS A 29 16.50 17.16 -6.54
CA HIS A 29 15.68 17.05 -5.34
C HIS A 29 15.67 15.63 -4.78
N TYR A 30 15.83 14.62 -5.63
CA TYR A 30 15.73 13.22 -5.25
C TYR A 30 16.62 12.33 -6.11
N THR A 31 17.17 11.28 -5.50
CA THR A 31 17.81 10.19 -6.22
C THR A 31 16.77 9.29 -6.91
N PRO A 32 17.15 8.52 -7.95
CA PRO A 32 16.24 7.55 -8.56
C PRO A 32 15.71 6.50 -7.56
N SER A 33 16.46 6.18 -6.51
CA SER A 33 16.02 5.25 -5.47
C SER A 33 14.94 5.86 -4.57
N GLU A 34 15.16 7.08 -4.08
CA GLU A 34 14.15 7.81 -3.28
C GLU A 34 12.85 8.02 -4.06
N LEU A 35 12.94 8.33 -5.37
CA LEU A 35 11.74 8.51 -6.19
C LEU A 35 10.95 7.20 -6.34
N ARG A 36 11.63 6.05 -6.44
CA ARG A 36 10.97 4.74 -6.46
C ARG A 36 10.31 4.42 -5.13
N GLU A 37 11.01 4.68 -4.02
CA GLU A 37 10.47 4.50 -2.67
C GLU A 37 9.23 5.38 -2.44
N ALA A 38 9.31 6.66 -2.82
CA ALA A 38 8.20 7.60 -2.71
C ALA A 38 7.00 7.18 -3.58
N ALA A 39 7.23 6.72 -4.81
CA ALA A 39 6.15 6.24 -5.67
C ALA A 39 5.46 4.99 -5.09
N LEU A 40 6.23 4.07 -4.52
CA LEU A 40 5.69 2.88 -3.86
C LEU A 40 4.87 3.27 -2.61
N LEU A 41 5.42 4.13 -1.76
CA LEU A 41 4.74 4.62 -0.57
C LEU A 41 3.45 5.37 -0.92
N ALA A 42 3.46 6.21 -1.94
CA ALA A 42 2.27 6.91 -2.42
C ALA A 42 1.16 5.93 -2.85
N SER A 43 1.54 4.83 -3.50
CA SER A 43 0.61 3.78 -3.92
C SER A 43 -0.01 3.08 -2.71
N ILE A 44 0.82 2.72 -1.71
CA ILE A 44 0.37 2.11 -0.45
C ILE A 44 -0.61 3.04 0.27
N LEU A 45 -0.25 4.31 0.47
CA LEU A 45 -1.10 5.28 1.15
C LEU A 45 -2.43 5.49 0.43
N TYR A 46 -2.43 5.48 -0.90
CA TYR A 46 -3.67 5.56 -1.68
C TYR A 46 -4.55 4.34 -1.43
N GLU A 47 -4.00 3.13 -1.49
CA GLU A 47 -4.75 1.90 -1.22
C GLU A 47 -5.29 1.84 0.23
N GLU A 48 -4.48 2.24 1.21
CA GLU A 48 -4.89 2.34 2.62
C GLU A 48 -6.06 3.31 2.82
N GLN A 49 -6.08 4.43 2.10
CA GLN A 49 -7.19 5.39 2.15
C GLN A 49 -8.48 4.82 1.55
N GLN A 50 -8.37 3.89 0.60
CA GLN A 50 -9.50 3.24 -0.06
C GLN A 50 -10.06 2.07 0.77
N LEU A 51 -9.31 1.58 1.75
CA LEU A 51 -9.83 0.60 2.69
C LEU A 51 -10.96 1.22 3.53
N PRO A 52 -12.07 0.49 3.74
CA PRO A 52 -13.14 0.98 4.59
C PRO A 52 -12.58 1.22 5.99
N LYS A 53 -12.69 2.47 6.47
CA LYS A 53 -12.25 2.90 7.82
C LYS A 53 -12.83 2.08 8.98
N ARG A 54 -13.82 1.24 8.71
CA ARG A 54 -14.36 0.25 9.63
C ARG A 54 -14.28 -1.12 8.95
N VAL A 55 -13.30 -1.91 9.33
CA VAL A 55 -13.42 -3.36 9.25
C VAL A 55 -14.56 -3.70 10.20
N LEU A 56 -15.75 -3.93 9.65
CA LEU A 56 -16.87 -4.47 10.42
C LEU A 56 -16.51 -5.92 10.71
N ILE A 57 -15.88 -6.15 11.87
CA ILE A 57 -15.67 -7.51 12.36
C ILE A 57 -17.06 -8.11 12.56
N PRO A 58 -17.42 -9.18 11.85
CA PRO A 58 -18.70 -9.83 12.06
C PRO A 58 -18.78 -10.30 13.52
N PRO A 59 -19.93 -10.16 14.20
CA PRO A 59 -20.05 -10.47 15.63
C PRO A 59 -19.69 -11.94 15.97
N ASN A 60 -19.86 -12.86 15.01
CA ASN A 60 -19.42 -14.24 15.14
C ASN A 60 -17.88 -14.40 15.12
N VAL A 61 -17.17 -13.53 14.40
CA VAL A 61 -15.69 -13.51 14.38
C VAL A 61 -15.16 -12.94 15.69
N GLU A 62 -15.79 -11.88 16.21
CA GLU A 62 -15.44 -11.31 17.52
C GLU A 62 -15.62 -12.33 18.65
N SER A 63 -16.75 -13.05 18.65
CA SER A 63 -16.98 -14.14 19.61
C SER A 63 -15.91 -15.25 19.50
N ALA A 64 -15.53 -15.65 18.29
CA ALA A 64 -14.51 -16.67 18.09
C ALA A 64 -13.13 -16.22 18.59
N ILE A 65 -12.77 -14.94 18.36
CA ILE A 65 -11.53 -14.34 18.86
C ILE A 65 -11.50 -14.37 20.40
N ASN A 66 -12.60 -13.98 21.05
CA ASN A 66 -12.68 -13.98 22.51
C ASN A 66 -12.54 -15.40 23.08
N THR A 67 -13.21 -16.39 22.50
CA THR A 67 -13.09 -17.80 22.93
C THR A 67 -11.65 -18.30 22.78
N LEU A 68 -10.96 -17.97 21.69
CA LEU A 68 -9.57 -18.37 21.49
C LEU A 68 -8.61 -17.68 22.48
N SER A 69 -8.84 -16.39 22.77
CA SER A 69 -8.07 -15.65 23.79
C SER A 69 -8.19 -16.30 25.16
N GLU A 70 -9.43 -16.63 25.57
CA GLU A 70 -9.70 -17.29 26.85
C GLU A 70 -8.98 -18.65 26.97
N TRP A 71 -8.92 -19.41 25.88
CA TRP A 71 -8.21 -20.70 25.85
C TRP A 71 -6.69 -20.51 25.97
N THR A 72 -6.14 -19.52 25.28
CA THR A 72 -4.70 -19.23 25.30
C THR A 72 -4.27 -18.76 26.70
N ASP A 73 -5.05 -17.87 27.32
CA ASP A 73 -4.81 -17.37 28.68
C ASP A 73 -4.97 -18.47 29.74
N ALA A 74 -5.80 -19.48 29.48
CA ALA A 74 -5.98 -20.64 30.35
C ALA A 74 -4.83 -21.65 30.24
N GLU A 75 -4.21 -21.79 29.06
CA GLU A 75 -3.02 -22.62 28.89
C GLU A 75 -1.78 -22.00 29.55
N GLU A 76 -1.60 -20.69 29.50
CA GLU A 76 -0.48 -20.02 30.19
C GLU A 76 -0.57 -20.09 31.73
N LYS A 77 -1.77 -20.32 32.29
CA LYS A 77 -2.00 -20.43 33.73
C LYS A 77 -1.92 -21.85 34.29
N LYS A 78 -1.58 -22.86 33.47
CA LYS A 78 -1.35 -24.22 33.96
C LYS A 78 0.04 -24.32 34.65
N PRO A 79 0.11 -24.76 35.92
CA PRO A 79 1.36 -24.92 36.66
C PRO A 79 2.23 -26.07 36.14
#